data_AF-A0A7V9HK63-F1
#
_entry.id   AF-A0A7V9HK63-F1
#
_cell.length_a   1.000
_cell.length_b   1.000
_cell.length_c   1.000
_cell.angle_alpha   90.00
_cell.angle_beta   90.00
_cell.angle_gamma   90.00
#
_symmetry.space_group_name_H-M   'P 1'
#
loop_
_entity.id
_entity.type
_entity.pdbx_description
1 polymer ?
#
loop_
_entity_poly.entity_id
_entity_poly.type
_entity_poly.pdbx_seq_one_letter_code
_entity_poly.pdbx_strand_id
1 'polypeptide(L)'
;PHPGAWWGLRQYAPLLHAPTGSPWSFGARPSYVAAKPRPVLADGAAAAALQGLIRRYLAGFGPASAADVAQFALVQRARAKEALTALAGDLERLEGPDGTELYDIPGASRPAEETPAPPRLMAMWDSILLAYAERSRVIPPAYRPLVTRSNGDVLPALLVDGHVAGVWRPVAGGIEATAFHRLPDDAWEGLAAEARLLVAFLAGREAEVYRRYTHWWSKLPSAETRLLPGA
;
A
#
# COMPACT_ATOMS: atom_id res chain seq x y z
N PRO A 1 7.40 -32.09 13.26
CA PRO A 1 7.51 -31.56 11.87
C PRO A 1 8.98 -31.54 11.44
N HIS A 2 9.31 -32.01 10.22
CA HIS A 2 10.67 -31.88 9.70
C HIS A 2 11.10 -30.39 9.69
N PRO A 3 12.32 -30.06 10.14
CA PRO A 3 12.87 -28.72 9.95
C PRO A 3 12.74 -28.30 8.47
N GLY A 4 12.19 -27.11 8.22
CA GLY A 4 11.99 -26.57 6.87
C GLY A 4 10.68 -26.95 6.17
N ALA A 5 9.92 -27.96 6.66
CA ALA A 5 8.62 -28.32 6.07
C ALA A 5 7.60 -27.16 6.11
N TRP A 6 7.75 -26.25 7.07
CA TRP A 6 6.90 -25.06 7.21
C TRP A 6 6.98 -24.13 6.00
N TRP A 7 8.14 -24.03 5.33
CA TRP A 7 8.31 -23.15 4.16
C TRP A 7 7.50 -23.70 2.98
N GLY A 8 7.60 -25.01 2.73
CA GLY A 8 6.83 -25.67 1.70
C GLY A 8 5.32 -25.60 1.96
N LEU A 9 4.90 -25.80 3.22
CA LEU A 9 3.50 -25.64 3.61
C LEU A 9 3.01 -24.19 3.39
N ARG A 10 3.78 -23.19 3.83
CA ARG A 10 3.43 -21.78 3.63
C ARG A 10 3.32 -21.41 2.14
N GLN A 11 4.23 -21.91 1.32
CA GLN A 11 4.33 -21.50 -0.09
C GLN A 11 3.37 -22.25 -1.01
N TYR A 12 3.11 -23.53 -0.74
CA TYR A 12 2.43 -24.41 -1.70
C TYR A 12 1.16 -25.05 -1.15
N ALA A 13 0.93 -25.05 0.17
CA ALA A 13 -0.33 -25.56 0.69
C ALA A 13 -1.45 -24.57 0.36
N PRO A 14 -2.57 -25.02 -0.21
CA PRO A 14 -3.71 -24.16 -0.50
C PRO A 14 -4.49 -23.90 0.80
N LEU A 15 -3.89 -23.12 1.71
CA LEU A 15 -4.46 -22.72 2.99
C LEU A 15 -4.71 -21.22 2.97
N LEU A 16 -5.86 -20.81 3.50
CA LEU A 16 -6.23 -19.41 3.71
C LEU A 16 -6.31 -19.13 5.20
N HIS A 17 -5.90 -17.93 5.61
CA HIS A 17 -6.15 -17.46 6.97
C HIS A 17 -7.66 -17.34 7.20
N ALA A 18 -8.14 -17.93 8.29
CA ALA A 18 -9.50 -17.74 8.78
C ALA A 18 -9.51 -16.64 9.84
N PRO A 19 -10.51 -15.73 9.83
CA PRO A 19 -10.67 -14.74 10.90
C PRO A 19 -10.75 -15.42 12.26
N THR A 20 -10.12 -14.83 13.27
CA THR A 20 -10.15 -15.35 14.65
C THR A 20 -10.86 -14.40 15.63
N GLY A 21 -11.40 -13.29 15.13
CA GLY A 21 -12.19 -12.32 15.88
C GLY A 21 -12.98 -11.38 14.97
N SER A 22 -13.64 -10.39 15.57
CA SER A 22 -14.46 -9.38 14.88
C SER A 22 -13.61 -8.19 14.40
N PRO A 23 -14.04 -7.43 13.37
CA PRO A 23 -14.77 -7.89 12.19
C PRO A 23 -13.84 -8.50 11.14
N TRP A 24 -12.53 -8.21 11.23
CA TRP A 24 -11.44 -8.71 10.41
C TRP A 24 -10.15 -8.62 11.23
N SER A 25 -10.06 -9.39 12.31
CA SER A 25 -8.88 -9.45 13.17
C SER A 25 -8.22 -10.82 13.13
N PHE A 26 -6.89 -10.80 13.15
CA PHE A 26 -6.06 -11.97 13.37
C PHE A 26 -5.48 -11.85 14.79
N GLY A 27 -6.08 -12.57 15.73
CA GLY A 27 -5.52 -12.72 17.07
C GLY A 27 -4.16 -13.42 17.07
N ALA A 28 -3.51 -13.49 18.23
CA ALA A 28 -2.17 -14.07 18.37
C ALA A 28 -2.07 -15.57 18.02
N ARG A 29 -3.21 -16.26 17.87
CA ARG A 29 -3.30 -17.66 17.44
C ARG A 29 -3.95 -17.69 16.06
N PRO A 30 -3.17 -17.86 14.96
CA PRO A 30 -3.74 -17.90 13.62
C PRO A 30 -4.59 -19.15 13.41
N SER A 31 -5.65 -19.02 12.63
CA SER A 31 -6.50 -20.12 12.17
C SER A 31 -6.41 -20.23 10.66
N TYR A 32 -6.51 -21.45 10.13
CA TYR A 32 -6.37 -21.75 8.71
C TYR A 32 -7.48 -22.68 8.23
N VAL A 33 -7.96 -22.44 7.02
CA VAL A 33 -8.88 -23.34 6.30
C VAL A 33 -8.28 -23.72 4.95
N ALA A 34 -8.63 -24.89 4.42
CA ALA A 34 -8.27 -25.25 3.06
C ALA A 34 -8.99 -24.34 2.06
N ALA A 35 -8.26 -23.82 1.07
CA ALA A 35 -8.82 -23.04 -0.02
C ALA A 35 -9.82 -23.90 -0.81
N LYS A 36 -10.97 -23.32 -1.12
CA LYS A 36 -12.04 -23.94 -1.92
C LYS A 36 -12.55 -22.93 -2.96
N PRO A 37 -12.46 -23.24 -4.27
CA PRO A 37 -11.81 -24.42 -4.84
C PRO A 37 -10.30 -24.43 -4.60
N ARG A 38 -9.67 -25.61 -4.68
CA ARG A 38 -8.20 -25.68 -4.67
C ARG A 38 -7.65 -25.07 -5.97
N PRO A 39 -6.54 -24.32 -5.92
CA PRO A 39 -5.90 -23.80 -7.12
C PRO A 39 -5.40 -24.94 -8.01
N VAL A 40 -5.55 -24.77 -9.31
CA VAL A 40 -4.96 -25.67 -10.31
C VAL A 40 -3.50 -25.26 -10.51
N LEU A 41 -2.57 -26.14 -10.18
CA LEU A 41 -1.14 -25.89 -10.28
C LEU A 41 -0.62 -26.25 -11.68
N ALA A 42 -1.01 -25.46 -12.68
CA ALA A 42 -0.58 -25.62 -14.07
C ALA A 42 -0.21 -24.25 -14.68
N ASP A 43 0.76 -24.22 -15.59
CA ASP A 43 1.26 -22.96 -16.16
C ASP A 43 0.16 -22.15 -16.87
N GLY A 44 -0.74 -22.80 -17.61
CA GLY A 44 -1.87 -22.12 -18.24
C GLY A 44 -2.84 -21.49 -17.24
N ALA A 45 -3.10 -22.16 -16.11
CA ALA A 45 -3.93 -21.62 -15.04
C ALA A 45 -3.24 -20.44 -14.34
N ALA A 46 -1.93 -20.52 -14.11
CA ALA A 46 -1.13 -19.44 -13.53
C ALA A 46 -1.09 -18.21 -14.46
N ALA A 47 -0.95 -18.40 -15.77
CA ALA A 47 -0.97 -17.32 -16.75
C ALA A 47 -2.32 -16.60 -16.78
N ALA A 48 -3.44 -17.34 -16.81
CA ALA A 48 -4.78 -16.76 -16.74
C ALA A 48 -5.03 -16.01 -15.41
N ALA A 49 -4.56 -16.57 -14.28
CA ALA A 49 -4.64 -15.92 -12.98
C ALA A 49 -3.82 -14.62 -12.93
N LEU A 50 -2.63 -14.59 -13.53
CA LEU A 50 -1.81 -13.38 -13.62
C LEU A 50 -2.50 -12.28 -14.44
N GLN A 51 -3.15 -12.61 -15.56
CA GLN A 51 -3.94 -11.63 -16.31
C GLN A 51 -5.08 -11.04 -15.46
N GLY A 52 -5.79 -11.88 -14.71
CA GLY A 52 -6.82 -11.43 -13.76
C GLY A 52 -6.27 -10.54 -12.65
N LEU A 53 -5.08 -10.85 -12.13
CA LEU A 53 -4.38 -10.04 -11.13
C LEU A 53 -3.97 -8.68 -11.71
N ILE A 54 -3.45 -8.65 -12.94
CA ILE A 54 -3.03 -7.41 -13.63
C ILE A 54 -4.22 -6.47 -13.81
N ARG A 55 -5.37 -6.95 -14.28
CA ARG A 55 -6.57 -6.10 -14.42
C ARG A 55 -6.99 -5.47 -13.08
N ARG A 56 -6.94 -6.24 -11.98
CA ARG A 56 -7.26 -5.73 -10.63
C ARG A 56 -6.21 -4.72 -10.14
N TYR A 57 -4.95 -4.98 -10.42
CA TYR A 57 -3.86 -4.07 -10.11
C TYR A 57 -4.04 -2.72 -10.83
N LEU A 58 -4.27 -2.76 -12.14
CA LEU A 58 -4.51 -1.54 -12.94
C LEU A 58 -5.76 -0.79 -12.50
N ALA A 59 -6.84 -1.50 -12.14
CA ALA A 59 -8.05 -0.86 -11.61
C ALA A 59 -7.83 -0.08 -10.30
N GLY A 60 -6.80 -0.40 -9.52
CA GLY A 60 -6.49 0.30 -8.26
C GLY A 60 -5.28 1.24 -8.33
N PHE A 61 -4.30 0.94 -9.19
CA PHE A 61 -2.98 1.59 -9.21
C PHE A 61 -2.52 2.00 -10.62
N GLY A 62 -3.35 1.81 -11.64
CA GLY A 62 -3.07 2.26 -13.00
C GLY A 62 -3.05 3.79 -13.11
N PRO A 63 -2.43 4.34 -14.17
CA PRO A 63 -1.66 3.64 -15.20
C PRO A 63 -0.28 3.18 -14.72
N ALA A 64 0.17 2.01 -15.16
CA ALA A 64 1.40 1.39 -14.63
C ALA A 64 2.25 0.69 -15.71
N SER A 65 3.56 0.59 -15.48
CA SER A 65 4.49 -0.07 -16.41
C SER A 65 4.55 -1.59 -16.20
N ALA A 66 5.13 -2.31 -17.15
CA ALA A 66 5.44 -3.73 -16.98
C ALA A 66 6.39 -4.02 -15.79
N ALA A 67 7.23 -3.05 -15.39
CA ALA A 67 8.09 -3.20 -14.22
C ALA A 67 7.27 -3.09 -12.92
N ASP A 68 6.31 -2.18 -12.88
CA ASP A 68 5.42 -2.01 -11.73
C ASP A 68 4.54 -3.25 -11.54
N VAL A 69 3.97 -3.79 -12.62
CA VAL A 69 3.23 -5.06 -12.60
C VAL A 69 4.08 -6.20 -12.03
N ALA A 70 5.32 -6.33 -12.50
CA ALA A 70 6.23 -7.37 -12.04
C ALA A 70 6.55 -7.23 -10.54
N GLN A 71 6.79 -5.99 -10.08
CA GLN A 71 7.03 -5.66 -8.67
C GLN A 71 5.81 -5.99 -7.80
N PHE A 72 4.60 -5.62 -8.24
CA PHE A 72 3.36 -5.85 -7.50
C PHE A 72 3.02 -7.34 -7.39
N ALA A 73 3.08 -8.06 -8.53
CA ALA A 73 2.73 -9.48 -8.58
C ALA A 73 3.84 -10.40 -8.09
N LEU A 74 5.03 -9.86 -7.76
CA LEU A 74 6.23 -10.62 -7.39
C LEU A 74 6.60 -11.68 -8.43
N VAL A 75 6.50 -11.33 -9.71
CA VAL A 75 6.85 -12.20 -10.85
C VAL A 75 8.02 -11.64 -11.65
N GLN A 76 8.66 -12.50 -12.44
CA GLN A 76 9.66 -12.05 -13.40
C GLN A 76 9.04 -11.09 -14.43
N ARG A 77 9.80 -10.05 -14.79
CA ARG A 77 9.36 -9.04 -15.78
C ARG A 77 8.94 -9.65 -17.12
N ALA A 78 9.54 -10.75 -17.54
CA ALA A 78 9.15 -11.48 -18.76
C ALA A 78 7.70 -11.99 -18.69
N ARG A 79 7.32 -12.63 -17.57
CA ARG A 79 5.93 -13.10 -17.35
C ARG A 79 4.93 -11.96 -17.31
N ALA A 80 5.30 -10.84 -16.70
CA ALA A 80 4.46 -9.64 -16.71
C ALA A 80 4.23 -9.12 -18.13
N LYS A 81 5.29 -9.05 -18.96
CA LYS A 81 5.19 -8.63 -20.37
C LYS A 81 4.32 -9.59 -21.19
N GLU A 82 4.52 -10.89 -21.06
CA GLU A 82 3.69 -11.90 -21.75
C GLU A 82 2.21 -11.75 -21.41
N ALA A 83 1.89 -11.54 -20.14
CA ALA A 83 0.51 -11.33 -19.70
C ALA A 83 -0.08 -10.00 -20.21
N LEU A 84 0.72 -8.91 -20.25
CA LEU A 84 0.29 -7.64 -20.84
C LEU A 84 0.06 -7.75 -22.35
N THR A 85 0.91 -8.47 -23.07
CA THR A 85 0.71 -8.75 -24.51
C THR A 85 -0.58 -9.54 -24.74
N ALA A 86 -0.87 -10.54 -23.91
CA ALA A 86 -2.11 -11.31 -23.99
C ALA A 86 -3.36 -10.45 -23.69
N LEU A 87 -3.19 -9.34 -22.96
CA LEU A 87 -4.23 -8.38 -22.61
C LEU A 87 -4.29 -7.16 -23.54
N ALA A 88 -3.49 -7.11 -24.61
CA ALA A 88 -3.34 -5.90 -25.42
C ALA A 88 -4.64 -5.38 -26.06
N GLY A 89 -5.63 -6.26 -26.30
CA GLY A 89 -6.96 -5.86 -26.80
C GLY A 89 -7.92 -5.36 -25.72
N ASP A 90 -7.59 -5.55 -24.44
CA ASP A 90 -8.44 -5.22 -23.28
C ASP A 90 -7.92 -4.03 -22.47
N LEU A 91 -6.73 -3.52 -22.79
CA LEU A 91 -6.04 -2.45 -22.03
C LEU A 91 -5.76 -1.24 -22.91
N GLU A 92 -5.79 -0.06 -22.31
CA GLU A 92 -5.29 1.17 -22.92
C GLU A 92 -3.75 1.21 -22.78
N ARG A 93 -3.06 1.61 -23.86
CA ARG A 93 -1.63 1.91 -23.85
C ARG A 93 -1.46 3.42 -23.79
N LEU A 94 -0.66 3.87 -22.85
CA LEU A 94 -0.39 5.28 -22.59
C LEU A 94 1.12 5.52 -22.61
N GLU A 95 1.50 6.75 -22.92
CA GLU A 95 2.88 7.20 -22.83
C GLU A 95 3.07 7.95 -21.51
N GLY A 96 4.00 7.49 -20.69
CA GLY A 96 4.38 8.15 -19.45
C GLY A 96 5.34 9.33 -19.68
N PRO A 97 5.63 10.14 -18.64
CA PRO A 97 6.42 11.37 -18.77
C PRO A 97 7.81 11.18 -19.40
N ASP A 98 8.45 10.04 -19.14
CA ASP A 98 9.79 9.71 -19.69
C ASP A 98 9.71 8.83 -20.96
N GLY A 99 8.58 8.84 -21.67
CA GLY A 99 8.33 7.95 -22.81
C GLY A 99 8.12 6.48 -22.42
N THR A 100 7.99 6.20 -21.12
CA THR A 100 7.75 4.83 -20.63
C THR A 100 6.35 4.40 -21.00
N GLU A 101 6.22 3.24 -21.65
CA GLU A 101 4.93 2.65 -21.92
C GLU A 101 4.22 2.25 -20.62
N LEU A 102 3.01 2.77 -20.46
CA LEU A 102 2.09 2.47 -19.37
C LEU A 102 0.85 1.75 -19.90
N TYR A 103 0.26 0.96 -19.04
CA TYR A 103 -0.96 0.20 -19.29
C TYR A 103 -2.02 0.61 -18.28
N ASP A 104 -3.26 0.69 -18.71
CA ASP A 104 -4.40 0.98 -17.83
C ASP A 104 -5.68 0.28 -18.30
N ILE A 105 -6.70 0.23 -17.46
CA ILE A 105 -8.02 -0.26 -17.86
C ILE A 105 -8.77 0.80 -18.67
N PRO A 106 -9.58 0.41 -19.66
CA PRO A 106 -10.41 1.34 -20.42
C PRO A 106 -11.32 2.19 -19.53
N GLY A 107 -11.32 3.51 -19.77
CA GLY A 107 -12.15 4.44 -19.00
C GLY A 107 -11.73 4.66 -17.54
N ALA A 108 -10.52 4.25 -17.14
CA ALA A 108 -9.97 4.59 -15.84
C ALA A 108 -9.96 6.12 -15.60
N SER A 109 -10.20 6.52 -14.35
CA SER A 109 -10.15 7.93 -13.95
C SER A 109 -8.73 8.47 -14.07
N ARG A 110 -8.56 9.50 -14.91
CA ARG A 110 -7.30 10.23 -15.09
C ARG A 110 -7.59 11.73 -14.95
N PRO A 111 -7.57 12.26 -13.71
CA PRO A 111 -7.79 13.67 -13.45
C PRO A 111 -6.74 14.54 -14.16
N ALA A 112 -7.08 15.81 -14.43
CA ALA A 112 -6.12 16.77 -14.95
C ALA A 112 -4.96 16.97 -13.96
N GLU A 113 -3.77 17.29 -14.46
CA GLU A 113 -2.56 17.48 -13.63
C GLU A 113 -2.77 18.49 -12.50
N GLU A 114 -3.52 19.56 -12.76
CA GLU A 114 -3.85 20.60 -11.79
C GLU A 114 -4.93 20.19 -10.76
N THR A 115 -5.41 18.93 -10.79
CA THR A 115 -6.39 18.46 -9.82
C THR A 115 -5.71 18.31 -8.46
N PRO A 116 -6.15 19.06 -7.42
CA PRO A 116 -5.50 18.99 -6.12
C PRO A 116 -5.56 17.58 -5.53
N ALA A 117 -4.41 17.06 -5.09
CA ALA A 117 -4.34 15.82 -4.32
C ALA A 117 -4.53 16.14 -2.82
N PRO A 118 -5.69 15.84 -2.23
CA PRO A 118 -5.99 16.24 -0.86
C PRO A 118 -5.06 15.54 0.14
N PRO A 119 -4.77 16.15 1.31
CA PRO A 119 -3.99 15.50 2.34
C PRO A 119 -4.62 14.19 2.82
N ARG A 120 -3.76 13.20 3.15
CA ARG A 120 -4.20 11.84 3.52
C ARG A 120 -3.32 11.24 4.60
N LEU A 121 -3.91 10.44 5.49
CA LEU A 121 -3.19 9.62 6.48
C LEU A 121 -3.16 8.16 6.04
N MET A 122 -2.00 7.69 5.55
CA MET A 122 -1.83 6.34 5.00
C MET A 122 -1.40 5.37 6.08
N ALA A 123 -1.96 4.16 6.05
CA ALA A 123 -1.66 3.12 7.02
C ALA A 123 -0.19 2.65 6.93
N MET A 124 0.28 1.97 7.98
CA MET A 124 1.54 1.22 7.88
C MET A 124 1.40 0.18 6.78
N TRP A 125 2.40 0.07 5.89
CA TRP A 125 2.37 -0.78 4.69
C TRP A 125 1.21 -0.52 3.72
N ASP A 126 0.72 0.72 3.66
CA ASP A 126 -0.28 1.07 2.65
C ASP A 126 0.22 0.71 1.24
N SER A 127 -0.67 0.13 0.43
CA SER A 127 -0.31 -0.38 -0.89
C SER A 127 0.18 0.74 -1.81
N ILE A 128 -0.28 1.99 -1.65
CA ILE A 128 0.18 3.11 -2.48
C ILE A 128 1.70 3.35 -2.35
N LEU A 129 2.30 2.99 -1.21
CA LEU A 129 3.73 3.11 -0.91
C LEU A 129 4.57 1.92 -1.43
N LEU A 130 3.89 0.87 -1.91
CA LEU A 130 4.48 -0.45 -2.22
C LEU A 130 4.21 -0.93 -3.64
N ALA A 131 3.13 -0.46 -4.26
CA ALA A 131 2.53 -0.99 -5.48
C ALA A 131 3.33 -0.72 -6.77
N TYR A 132 4.37 0.11 -6.69
CA TYR A 132 5.18 0.54 -7.84
C TYR A 132 6.64 0.10 -7.70
N ALA A 133 7.27 -0.18 -8.84
CA ALA A 133 8.71 -0.39 -8.90
C ALA A 133 9.45 0.91 -8.59
N GLU A 134 9.04 2.01 -9.25
CA GLU A 134 9.53 3.35 -8.95
C GLU A 134 8.65 4.00 -7.87
N ARG A 135 9.20 4.12 -6.66
CA ARG A 135 8.48 4.63 -5.49
C ARG A 135 8.57 6.15 -5.36
N SER A 136 9.44 6.81 -6.12
CA SER A 136 9.57 8.27 -6.12
C SER A 136 8.27 8.99 -6.52
N ARG A 137 7.36 8.29 -7.22
CA ARG A 137 6.01 8.75 -7.57
C ARG A 137 5.19 9.24 -6.38
N VAL A 138 5.44 8.69 -5.19
CA VAL A 138 4.69 9.01 -3.96
C VAL A 138 5.64 9.32 -2.81
N ILE A 139 6.83 8.73 -2.81
CA ILE A 139 7.82 8.87 -1.73
C ILE A 139 9.01 9.65 -2.26
N PRO A 140 9.14 10.96 -1.97
CA PRO A 140 10.31 11.73 -2.34
C PRO A 140 11.60 11.00 -1.92
N PRO A 141 12.64 10.93 -2.79
CA PRO A 141 13.84 10.13 -2.52
C PRO A 141 14.51 10.43 -1.18
N ALA A 142 14.51 11.69 -0.76
CA ALA A 142 15.06 12.13 0.53
C ALA A 142 14.32 11.55 1.75
N TYR A 143 13.04 11.22 1.62
CA TYR A 143 12.20 10.71 2.71
C TYR A 143 12.03 9.20 2.71
N ARG A 144 12.40 8.52 1.62
CA ARG A 144 12.39 7.07 1.54
C ARG A 144 13.07 6.35 2.73
N PRO A 145 14.29 6.71 3.17
CA PRO A 145 14.92 6.04 4.33
C PRO A 145 14.24 6.38 5.67
N LEU A 146 13.40 7.43 5.71
CA LEU A 146 12.63 7.80 6.89
C LEU A 146 11.35 6.98 7.01
N VAL A 147 10.71 6.65 5.89
CA VAL A 147 9.43 5.92 5.86
C VAL A 147 9.62 4.42 5.64
N THR A 148 10.57 3.98 4.83
CA THR A 148 10.95 2.57 4.68
C THR A 148 12.12 2.25 5.61
N ARG A 149 11.84 1.58 6.72
CA ARG A 149 12.81 1.19 7.75
C ARG A 149 13.40 -0.19 7.49
N SER A 150 14.33 -0.60 8.34
CA SER A 150 14.96 -1.92 8.27
C SER A 150 13.91 -3.03 8.35
N ASN A 151 14.21 -4.18 7.75
CA ASN A 151 13.29 -5.33 7.63
C ASN A 151 12.03 -5.08 6.79
N GLY A 152 11.94 -3.95 6.08
CA GLY A 152 10.81 -3.65 5.19
C GLY A 152 9.59 -3.06 5.89
N ASP A 153 9.74 -2.58 7.13
CA ASP A 153 8.70 -1.81 7.82
C ASP A 153 8.47 -0.48 7.08
N VAL A 154 7.26 -0.28 6.54
CA VAL A 154 6.87 0.99 5.92
C VAL A 154 5.95 1.73 6.86
N LEU A 155 6.45 2.80 7.48
CA LEU A 155 5.73 3.56 8.50
C LEU A 155 4.43 4.16 7.95
N PRO A 156 3.41 4.37 8.81
CA PRO A 156 2.25 5.17 8.45
C PRO A 156 2.72 6.58 8.06
N ALA A 157 2.35 6.98 6.85
CA ALA A 157 2.80 8.22 6.24
C ALA A 157 1.64 9.21 6.14
N LEU A 158 1.94 10.50 6.24
CA LEU A 158 1.00 11.54 5.82
C LEU A 158 1.40 12.00 4.42
N LEU A 159 0.40 12.20 3.56
CA LEU A 159 0.57 12.74 2.22
C LEU A 159 0.09 14.19 2.18
N VAL A 160 0.82 15.03 1.46
CA VAL A 160 0.43 16.38 1.06
C VAL A 160 0.73 16.49 -0.43
N ASP A 161 -0.26 16.94 -1.21
CA ASP A 161 -0.16 17.02 -2.66
C ASP A 161 0.30 15.70 -3.31
N GLY A 162 -0.29 14.59 -2.84
CA GLY A 162 0.01 13.24 -3.35
C GLY A 162 1.35 12.64 -2.91
N HIS A 163 2.19 13.39 -2.21
CA HIS A 163 3.54 12.97 -1.82
C HIS A 163 3.69 12.82 -0.31
N VAL A 164 4.52 11.87 0.11
CA VAL A 164 4.90 11.70 1.51
C VAL A 164 5.56 12.98 2.01
N ALA A 165 4.97 13.56 3.05
CA ALA A 165 5.48 14.76 3.71
C ALA A 165 5.81 14.54 5.20
N GLY A 166 5.52 13.34 5.73
CA GLY A 166 5.76 13.03 7.13
C GLY A 166 5.24 11.65 7.53
N VAL A 167 5.14 11.43 8.84
CA VAL A 167 4.57 10.22 9.45
C VAL A 167 3.50 10.58 10.47
N TRP A 168 2.68 9.61 10.85
CA TRP A 168 1.69 9.79 11.90
C TRP A 168 1.55 8.54 12.78
N ARG A 169 1.15 8.74 14.03
CA ARG A 169 0.75 7.65 14.93
C ARG A 169 -0.46 8.06 15.77
N PRO A 170 -1.32 7.11 16.15
CA PRO A 170 -2.35 7.41 17.13
C PRO A 170 -1.72 7.60 18.51
N VAL A 171 -2.24 8.57 19.26
CA VAL A 171 -1.88 8.84 20.65
C VAL A 171 -3.16 9.14 21.44
N ALA A 172 -3.05 9.26 22.77
CA ALA A 172 -4.16 9.72 23.58
C ALA A 172 -4.63 11.11 23.08
N GLY A 173 -5.92 11.24 22.77
CA GLY A 173 -6.54 12.49 22.33
C GLY A 173 -6.54 12.75 20.81
N GLY A 174 -5.85 11.94 19.99
CA GLY A 174 -5.88 12.13 18.54
C GLY A 174 -4.76 11.46 17.76
N ILE A 175 -4.37 12.10 16.66
CA ILE A 175 -3.26 11.67 15.80
C ILE A 175 -2.09 12.63 15.99
N GLU A 176 -0.94 12.10 16.41
CA GLU A 176 0.31 12.86 16.36
C GLU A 176 0.89 12.75 14.95
N ALA A 177 0.97 13.88 14.26
CA ALA A 177 1.49 13.99 12.89
C ALA A 177 2.80 14.77 12.90
N THR A 178 3.87 14.17 12.37
CA THR A 178 5.21 14.74 12.27
C THR A 178 5.56 14.97 10.81
N ALA A 179 5.72 16.24 10.43
CA ALA A 179 6.12 16.66 9.09
C ALA A 179 7.65 16.77 8.97
N PHE A 180 8.18 16.35 7.83
CA PHE A 180 9.62 16.41 7.51
C PHE A 180 10.06 17.77 6.97
N HIS A 181 9.11 18.62 6.60
CA HIS A 181 9.31 20.03 6.23
C HIS A 181 8.10 20.83 6.70
N ARG A 182 8.18 22.17 6.61
CA ARG A 182 7.06 23.04 6.99
C ARG A 182 5.91 22.86 6.00
N LEU A 183 4.71 22.61 6.51
CA LEU A 183 3.49 22.49 5.71
C LEU A 183 2.68 23.79 5.78
N PRO A 184 1.92 24.11 4.71
CA PRO A 184 0.96 25.21 4.76
C PRO A 184 -0.24 24.86 5.66
N ASP A 185 -0.99 25.87 6.09
CA ASP A 185 -2.08 25.69 7.07
C ASP A 185 -3.26 24.88 6.51
N ASP A 186 -3.56 25.02 5.22
CA ASP A 186 -4.60 24.24 4.51
C ASP A 186 -4.26 22.74 4.48
N ALA A 187 -2.99 22.38 4.34
CA ALA A 187 -2.55 20.99 4.45
C ALA A 187 -2.81 20.43 5.86
N TRP A 188 -2.52 21.22 6.90
CA TRP A 188 -2.81 20.85 8.29
C TRP A 188 -4.31 20.73 8.56
N GLU A 189 -5.14 21.59 7.99
CA GLU A 189 -6.60 21.50 8.10
C GLU A 189 -7.13 20.21 7.45
N GLY A 190 -6.63 19.86 6.26
CA GLY A 190 -6.97 18.60 5.58
C GLY A 190 -6.55 17.37 6.39
N LEU A 191 -5.34 17.37 6.95
CA LEU A 191 -4.86 16.30 7.83
C LEU A 191 -5.68 16.19 9.12
N ALA A 192 -6.13 17.31 9.69
CA ALA A 192 -6.99 17.30 10.87
C ALA A 192 -8.39 16.71 10.56
N ALA A 193 -8.92 16.95 9.36
CA ALA A 193 -10.16 16.32 8.92
C ALA A 193 -10.01 14.79 8.78
N GLU A 194 -8.93 14.32 8.15
CA GLU A 194 -8.60 12.90 8.06
C GLU A 194 -8.39 12.27 9.45
N ALA A 195 -7.72 12.96 10.37
CA ALA A 195 -7.46 12.49 11.73
C ALA A 195 -8.76 12.22 12.50
N ARG A 196 -9.78 13.08 12.39
CA ARG A 196 -11.09 12.86 13.03
C ARG A 196 -11.78 11.60 12.51
N LEU A 197 -11.80 11.40 11.18
CA LEU A 197 -12.37 10.19 10.57
C LEU A 197 -11.62 8.93 11.02
N LEU A 198 -10.30 9.00 11.06
CA LEU A 198 -9.45 7.89 11.48
C LEU A 198 -9.60 7.55 12.96
N VAL A 199 -9.66 8.54 13.85
CA VAL A 199 -9.89 8.32 15.28
C VAL A 199 -11.26 7.67 15.51
N ALA A 200 -12.31 8.16 14.85
CA ALA A 200 -13.64 7.55 14.92
C ALA A 200 -13.62 6.09 14.41
N PHE A 201 -12.89 5.81 13.33
CA PHE A 201 -12.71 4.47 12.79
C PHE A 201 -11.97 3.52 13.75
N LEU A 202 -10.96 4.02 14.46
CA LEU A 202 -10.12 3.23 15.38
C LEU A 202 -10.75 3.01 16.75
N ALA A 203 -11.61 3.92 17.25
CA ALA A 203 -12.14 3.90 18.61
C ALA A 203 -12.84 2.58 18.99
N GLY A 204 -13.58 1.98 18.06
CA GLY A 204 -14.25 0.69 18.26
C GLY A 204 -13.41 -0.55 17.87
N ARG A 205 -12.13 -0.36 17.52
CA ARG A 205 -11.26 -1.40 16.93
C ARG A 205 -9.96 -1.53 17.72
N GLU A 206 -8.99 -0.67 17.43
CA GLU A 206 -7.65 -0.69 18.03
C GLU A 206 -7.14 0.76 18.12
N ALA A 207 -7.48 1.46 19.21
CA ALA A 207 -7.18 2.87 19.39
C ALA A 207 -5.66 3.18 19.42
N GLU A 208 -4.85 2.23 19.89
CA GLU A 208 -3.38 2.35 19.95
C GLU A 208 -2.69 1.52 18.85
N VAL A 209 -3.27 1.47 17.64
CA VAL A 209 -2.64 0.74 16.52
C VAL A 209 -1.19 1.22 16.33
N TYR A 210 -0.30 0.29 15.99
CA TYR A 210 1.14 0.52 15.84
C TYR A 210 1.94 0.84 17.11
N ARG A 211 1.38 0.73 18.33
CA ARG A 211 2.13 0.97 19.58
C ARG A 211 3.48 0.21 19.69
N ARG A 212 3.56 -0.99 19.09
CA ARG A 212 4.79 -1.79 19.06
C ARG A 212 5.92 -1.16 18.23
N TYR A 213 5.58 -0.25 17.33
CA TYR A 213 6.47 0.42 16.39
C TYR A 213 6.82 1.86 16.80
N THR A 214 6.30 2.33 17.94
CA THR A 214 6.55 3.68 18.48
C THR A 214 8.03 4.05 18.59
N HIS A 215 8.90 3.05 18.76
CA HIS A 215 10.36 3.22 18.80
C HIS A 215 10.95 3.85 17.52
N TRP A 216 10.24 3.80 16.38
CA TRP A 216 10.68 4.46 15.16
C TRP A 216 10.57 5.98 15.21
N TRP A 217 9.64 6.53 16.00
CA TRP A 217 9.38 7.98 16.09
C TRP A 217 10.48 8.74 16.83
N SER A 218 11.17 8.11 17.79
CA SER A 218 12.25 8.78 18.54
C SER A 218 13.50 9.06 17.70
N LYS A 219 13.56 8.54 16.47
CA LYS A 219 14.70 8.64 15.55
C LYS A 219 14.37 9.39 14.26
N LEU A 220 13.18 9.98 14.15
CA LEU A 220 12.77 10.71 12.95
C LEU A 220 13.16 12.19 13.04
N PRO A 221 13.63 12.78 11.94
CA PRO A 221 13.72 14.23 11.86
C PRO A 221 12.30 14.82 11.90
N SER A 222 12.17 16.01 12.48
CA SER A 222 10.90 16.74 12.55
C SER A 222 11.18 18.20 12.24
N ALA A 223 10.50 18.73 11.24
CA ALA A 223 10.39 20.18 11.05
C ALA A 223 9.26 20.74 11.93
N GLU A 224 8.14 20.02 12.00
CA GLU A 224 6.97 20.40 12.78
C GLU A 224 6.21 19.13 13.21
N THR A 225 5.74 19.08 14.45
CA THR A 225 4.87 18.00 14.94
C THR A 225 3.62 18.63 15.56
N ARG A 226 2.43 18.19 15.13
CA ARG A 226 1.14 18.63 15.67
C ARG A 226 0.34 17.45 16.18
N LEU A 227 -0.33 17.65 17.30
CA LEU A 227 -1.43 16.77 17.72
C LEU A 227 -2.69 17.24 17.00
N LEU A 228 -3.26 16.37 16.18
CA LEU A 228 -4.51 16.58 15.45
C LEU A 228 -5.64 15.94 16.28
N PRO A 229 -6.51 16.75 16.92
CA PRO A 229 -7.55 16.23 17.80
C PRO A 229 -8.55 15.34 17.06
N GLY A 230 -8.98 14.27 17.72
CA GLY A 230 -9.98 13.35 17.18
C GLY A 230 -11.44 13.79 17.33
N ALA A 231 -11.69 14.87 18.08
CA ALA A 231 -13.00 15.44 18.38
C ALA A 231 -12.96 16.95 18.24
#